data_AF-M0PIR3-F1
#
_entry.id   AF-M0PIR3-F1
#
_cell.length_a   1.000
_cell.length_b   1.000
_cell.length_c   1.000
_cell.angle_alpha   90.00
_cell.angle_beta   90.00
_cell.angle_gamma   90.00
#
_symmetry.space_group_name_H-M   'P 1'
#
loop_
_entity.id
_entity.type
_entity.pdbx_description
1 polymer ?
#
loop_
_entity_poly.entity_id
_entity_poly.type
_entity_poly.pdbx_seq_one_letter_code
_entity_poly.pdbx_strand_id
1 'polypeptide(L)'
;MNREQAVDRLATLVDRVERETMPVPVREVWAFGDVALGLDPIERLDVYLTKDVIMGSDAEAAADFEAEYGIKGVGTSVRAEWAEAHPDRVRVSDNGYAAPERCLAAELVADDEPIHLEVCNASFEDNVRQRLKGAIARDAYAEVLDPRGVCLWIDGTRDDEAFDRLREASLAMPTLPAAIGMLGADEDVANEAAAALKRQRAAQEGASVRGDMV
;
A
#
# COMPACT_ATOMS: atom_id res chain seq x y z
N MET A 1 12.78 13.48 0.34
CA MET A 1 12.83 13.75 -1.12
C MET A 1 12.04 15.02 -1.43
N ASN A 2 12.31 15.71 -2.54
CA ASN A 2 11.47 16.84 -2.95
C ASN A 2 10.18 16.32 -3.63
N ARG A 3 9.20 17.22 -3.83
CA ARG A 3 7.90 16.85 -4.43
C ARG A 3 8.01 16.23 -5.81
N GLU A 4 8.79 16.82 -6.71
CA GLU A 4 8.94 16.34 -8.09
C GLU A 4 9.49 14.90 -8.12
N GLN A 5 10.54 14.65 -7.34
CA GLN A 5 11.12 13.31 -7.17
C GLN A 5 10.11 12.29 -6.63
N ALA A 6 9.29 12.69 -5.65
CA ALA A 6 8.29 11.80 -5.09
C ALA A 6 7.20 11.43 -6.11
N VAL A 7 6.73 12.42 -6.88
CA VAL A 7 5.67 12.20 -7.87
C VAL A 7 6.20 11.39 -9.06
N ASP A 8 7.42 11.63 -9.51
CA ASP A 8 8.05 10.80 -10.54
C ASP A 8 8.31 9.36 -10.07
N ARG A 9 8.59 9.19 -8.77
CA ARG A 9 8.70 7.87 -8.18
C ARG A 9 7.36 7.12 -8.14
N LEU A 10 6.28 7.81 -7.77
CA LEU A 10 4.91 7.27 -7.86
C LEU A 10 4.56 6.88 -9.30
N ALA A 11 4.94 7.70 -10.28
CA ALA A 11 4.74 7.41 -11.69
C ALA A 11 5.46 6.12 -12.11
N THR A 12 6.69 5.92 -11.64
CA THR A 12 7.47 4.70 -11.88
C THR A 12 6.81 3.46 -11.24
N LEU A 13 6.23 3.60 -10.05
CA LEU A 13 5.48 2.50 -9.40
C LEU A 13 4.26 2.11 -10.23
N VAL A 14 3.48 3.09 -10.69
CA VAL A 14 2.29 2.85 -11.53
C VAL A 14 2.69 2.23 -12.87
N ASP A 15 3.74 2.75 -13.53
CA ASP A 15 4.25 2.19 -14.80
C ASP A 15 4.61 0.71 -14.65
N ARG A 16 5.20 0.34 -13.51
CA ARG A 16 5.60 -1.03 -13.21
C ARG A 16 4.40 -1.93 -12.98
N VAL A 17 3.44 -1.49 -12.17
CA VAL A 17 2.18 -2.21 -11.93
C VAL A 17 1.39 -2.43 -13.22
N GLU A 18 1.38 -1.44 -14.11
CA GLU A 18 0.62 -1.50 -15.37
C GLU A 18 1.25 -2.45 -16.40
N ARG A 19 2.58 -2.56 -16.43
CA ARG A 19 3.32 -3.17 -17.55
C ARG A 19 3.97 -4.51 -17.23
N GLU A 20 4.30 -4.76 -15.97
CA GLU A 20 5.03 -5.96 -15.55
C GLU A 20 4.12 -6.96 -14.83
N THR A 21 4.47 -8.25 -14.89
CA THR A 21 3.78 -9.28 -14.11
C THR A 21 4.12 -9.11 -12.63
N MET A 22 3.14 -8.67 -11.83
CA MET A 22 3.29 -8.54 -10.38
C MET A 22 3.19 -9.87 -9.64
N PRO A 23 3.79 -10.02 -8.44
CA PRO A 23 3.67 -11.25 -7.62
C PRO A 23 2.23 -11.66 -7.34
N VAL A 24 1.31 -10.70 -7.29
CA VAL A 24 -0.14 -10.87 -7.22
C VAL A 24 -0.80 -9.80 -8.08
N PRO A 25 -2.02 -10.02 -8.61
CA PRO A 25 -2.73 -8.97 -9.33
C PRO A 25 -2.94 -7.75 -8.42
N VAL A 26 -2.66 -6.56 -8.92
CA VAL A 26 -2.93 -5.27 -8.27
C VAL A 26 -4.15 -4.64 -8.93
N ARG A 27 -5.08 -4.10 -8.14
CA ARG A 27 -6.31 -3.45 -8.59
C ARG A 27 -6.32 -1.94 -8.42
N GLU A 28 -5.64 -1.42 -7.40
CA GLU A 28 -5.59 0.01 -7.11
C GLU A 28 -4.21 0.42 -6.60
N VAL A 29 -3.77 1.61 -6.99
CA VAL A 29 -2.59 2.29 -6.45
C VAL A 29 -3.00 3.67 -5.97
N TRP A 30 -2.80 3.95 -4.68
CA TRP A 30 -3.10 5.23 -4.06
C TRP A 30 -1.86 5.81 -3.39
N ALA A 31 -1.70 7.13 -3.46
CA ALA A 31 -0.76 7.87 -2.63
C ALA A 31 -1.48 8.52 -1.45
N PHE A 32 -0.87 8.49 -0.27
CA PHE A 32 -1.37 9.19 0.91
C PHE A 32 -0.19 9.82 1.68
N GLY A 33 -0.47 10.42 2.84
CA GLY A 33 0.56 11.02 3.67
C GLY A 33 1.12 12.33 3.08
N ASP A 34 2.42 12.55 3.23
CA ASP A 34 3.09 13.83 2.93
C ASP A 34 2.79 14.36 1.53
N VAL A 35 2.89 13.49 0.52
CA VAL A 35 2.71 13.83 -0.89
C VAL A 35 1.28 14.29 -1.19
N ALA A 36 0.27 13.58 -0.65
CA ALA A 36 -1.14 13.92 -0.83
C ALA A 36 -1.54 15.21 -0.10
N LEU A 37 -0.80 15.57 0.95
CA LEU A 37 -0.99 16.79 1.73
C LEU A 37 -0.20 17.98 1.18
N GLY A 38 0.54 17.80 0.08
CA GLY A 38 1.30 18.86 -0.57
C GLY A 38 2.53 19.32 0.21
N LEU A 39 3.02 18.52 1.16
CA LEU A 39 4.18 18.86 1.98
C LEU A 39 5.48 18.73 1.18
N ASP A 40 6.47 19.56 1.51
CA ASP A 40 7.78 19.61 0.87
C ASP A 40 8.80 20.19 1.87
N PRO A 41 9.83 19.43 2.30
CA PRO A 41 10.19 18.09 1.81
C PRO A 41 9.18 17.00 2.18
N ILE A 42 9.24 15.89 1.43
CA ILE A 42 8.53 14.64 1.71
C ILE A 42 9.51 13.73 2.46
N GLU A 43 9.22 13.40 3.72
CA GLU A 43 10.10 12.58 4.56
C GLU A 43 10.02 11.11 4.15
N ARG A 44 8.80 10.64 3.83
CA ARG A 44 8.52 9.28 3.39
C ARG A 44 7.36 9.29 2.39
N LEU A 45 7.44 8.42 1.39
CA LEU A 45 6.35 8.22 0.43
C LEU A 45 5.44 7.09 0.92
N ASP A 46 4.16 7.38 1.16
CA ASP A 46 3.20 6.38 1.61
C ASP A 46 2.29 5.96 0.44
N VAL A 47 2.28 4.66 0.13
CA VAL A 47 1.54 4.08 -1.00
C VAL A 47 0.65 2.95 -0.51
N TYR A 48 -0.59 2.94 -0.96
CA TYR A 48 -1.52 1.86 -0.70
C TYR A 48 -1.75 1.06 -1.99
N LEU A 49 -1.65 -0.26 -1.88
CA LEU A 49 -1.88 -1.21 -2.97
C LEU A 49 -3.05 -2.11 -2.62
N THR A 50 -4.09 -2.07 -3.44
CA THR A 50 -5.14 -3.09 -3.41
C THR A 50 -4.67 -4.28 -4.25
N LYS A 51 -4.58 -5.46 -3.66
CA LYS A 51 -4.23 -6.71 -4.33
C LYS A 51 -5.41 -7.68 -4.41
N ASP A 52 -5.43 -8.54 -5.41
CA ASP A 52 -6.32 -9.70 -5.43
C ASP A 52 -5.69 -10.94 -4.80
N VAL A 53 -6.55 -11.87 -4.42
CA VAL A 53 -6.17 -13.23 -4.09
C VAL A 53 -6.11 -14.04 -5.38
N ILE A 54 -5.09 -14.89 -5.51
CA ILE A 54 -4.98 -15.78 -6.67
C ILE A 54 -6.08 -16.84 -6.58
N MET A 55 -6.94 -16.86 -7.60
CA MET A 55 -7.99 -17.86 -7.74
C MET A 55 -7.48 -18.99 -8.66
N GLY A 56 -7.13 -20.12 -8.06
CA GLY A 56 -6.55 -21.27 -8.76
C GLY A 56 -5.13 -21.58 -8.28
N SER A 57 -4.69 -22.81 -8.50
CA SER A 57 -3.34 -23.26 -8.14
C SER A 57 -2.63 -23.83 -9.36
N ASP A 58 -1.44 -23.33 -9.65
CA ASP A 58 -0.49 -24.10 -10.46
C ASP A 58 0.23 -25.09 -9.54
N ALA A 59 -0.39 -26.26 -9.34
CA ALA A 59 0.06 -27.23 -8.35
C ALA A 59 1.40 -27.88 -8.72
N GLU A 60 1.71 -27.97 -10.01
CA GLU A 60 2.97 -28.53 -10.50
C GLU A 60 4.10 -27.52 -10.26
N ALA A 61 3.94 -26.28 -10.72
CA ALA A 61 4.93 -25.23 -10.47
C ALA A 61 5.12 -24.95 -8.97
N ALA A 62 4.05 -25.03 -8.17
CA ALA A 62 4.14 -24.92 -6.72
C ALA A 62 5.00 -26.02 -6.08
N ALA A 63 4.84 -27.28 -6.53
CA ALA A 63 5.59 -28.41 -6.00
C ALA A 63 7.07 -28.34 -6.40
N ASP A 64 7.35 -27.94 -7.64
CA ASP A 64 8.72 -27.80 -8.14
C ASP A 64 9.45 -26.66 -7.41
N PHE A 65 8.80 -25.51 -7.24
CA PHE A 65 9.38 -24.38 -6.51
C PHE A 65 9.63 -24.71 -5.03
N GLU A 66 8.71 -25.41 -4.37
CA GLU A 66 8.91 -25.86 -2.99
C GLU A 66 10.07 -26.86 -2.90
N ALA A 67 10.21 -27.79 -3.85
CA ALA A 67 11.29 -28.76 -3.87
C ALA A 67 12.68 -28.12 -4.06
N GLU A 68 12.76 -27.07 -4.88
CA GLU A 68 14.01 -26.38 -5.18
C GLU A 68 14.38 -25.34 -4.11
N TYR A 69 13.44 -24.49 -3.71
CA TYR A 69 13.71 -23.33 -2.83
C TYR A 69 13.22 -23.53 -1.40
N GLY A 70 12.44 -24.57 -1.11
CA GLY A 70 11.86 -24.81 0.22
C GLY A 70 10.76 -23.81 0.60
N ILE A 71 10.22 -23.06 -0.36
CA ILE A 71 9.24 -22.00 -0.13
C ILE A 71 7.85 -22.47 -0.55
N LYS A 72 6.91 -22.43 0.40
CA LYS A 72 5.50 -22.77 0.16
C LYS A 72 4.74 -21.57 -0.37
N GLY A 73 3.58 -21.79 -0.99
CA GLY A 73 2.66 -20.71 -1.35
C GLY A 73 2.93 -20.06 -2.72
N VAL A 74 4.00 -20.45 -3.42
CA VAL A 74 4.14 -20.12 -4.86
C VAL A 74 3.06 -20.88 -5.64
N GLY A 75 2.49 -20.25 -6.67
CA GLY A 75 1.37 -20.78 -7.44
C GLY A 75 0.00 -20.71 -6.74
N THR A 76 -0.07 -20.27 -5.47
CA THR A 76 -1.32 -20.20 -4.68
C THR A 76 -1.51 -18.86 -3.97
N SER A 77 -0.46 -18.32 -3.37
CA SER A 77 -0.45 -17.02 -2.70
C SER A 77 0.24 -15.96 -3.56
N VAL A 78 1.27 -16.36 -4.30
CA VAL A 78 1.95 -15.54 -5.31
C VAL A 78 2.02 -16.29 -6.64
N ARG A 79 2.11 -15.57 -7.75
CA ARG A 79 2.15 -16.14 -9.10
C ARG A 79 3.42 -16.96 -9.31
N ALA A 80 3.27 -18.18 -9.82
CA ALA A 80 4.41 -19.03 -10.17
C ALA A 80 5.28 -18.41 -11.27
N GLU A 81 4.66 -17.91 -12.34
CA GLU A 81 5.36 -17.22 -13.44
C GLU A 81 6.27 -16.07 -12.98
N TRP A 82 5.83 -15.30 -11.98
CA TRP A 82 6.64 -14.21 -11.41
C TRP A 82 7.78 -14.77 -10.55
N ALA A 83 7.50 -15.76 -9.71
CA ALA A 83 8.48 -16.36 -8.82
C ALA A 83 9.60 -17.07 -9.59
N GLU A 84 9.29 -17.72 -10.71
CA GLU A 84 10.28 -18.36 -11.60
C GLU A 84 11.17 -17.33 -12.30
N ALA A 85 10.61 -16.19 -12.70
CA ALA A 85 11.36 -15.10 -13.31
C ALA A 85 12.21 -14.31 -12.29
N HIS A 86 11.77 -14.28 -11.02
CA HIS A 86 12.35 -13.48 -9.94
C HIS A 86 12.54 -14.25 -8.63
N PRO A 87 13.24 -15.41 -8.63
CA PRO A 87 13.35 -16.26 -7.44
C PRO A 87 14.05 -15.55 -6.27
N ASP A 88 14.96 -14.62 -6.56
CA ASP A 88 15.68 -13.80 -5.59
C ASP A 88 14.81 -12.74 -4.89
N ARG A 89 13.62 -12.45 -5.44
CA ARG A 89 12.66 -11.49 -4.89
C ARG A 89 11.55 -12.13 -4.08
N VAL A 90 11.45 -13.45 -4.07
CA VAL A 90 10.47 -14.15 -3.24
C VAL A 90 10.78 -13.89 -1.76
N ARG A 91 9.79 -13.42 -1.02
CA ARG A 91 9.87 -13.18 0.43
C ARG A 91 8.82 -14.03 1.12
N VAL A 92 9.20 -14.60 2.26
CA VAL A 92 8.33 -15.47 3.05
C VAL A 92 7.81 -14.77 4.29
N SER A 93 6.64 -15.19 4.75
CA SER A 93 6.11 -14.97 6.09
C SER A 93 6.91 -15.78 7.11
N ASP A 94 6.68 -15.52 8.38
CA ASP A 94 7.38 -16.19 9.49
C ASP A 94 7.07 -17.71 9.54
N ASN A 95 5.98 -18.15 8.89
CA ASN A 95 5.59 -19.55 8.77
C ASN A 95 6.15 -20.24 7.50
N GLY A 96 7.02 -19.56 6.73
CA GLY A 96 7.68 -20.12 5.54
C GLY A 96 6.83 -20.13 4.26
N TYR A 97 5.67 -19.46 4.26
CA TYR A 97 4.85 -19.28 3.06
C TYR A 97 5.22 -17.96 2.37
N ALA A 98 5.27 -17.95 1.04
CA ALA A 98 5.39 -16.75 0.23
C ALA A 98 4.37 -15.70 0.69
N ALA A 99 4.87 -14.51 1.00
CA ALA A 99 4.10 -13.41 1.58
C ALA A 99 3.84 -12.36 0.49
N PRO A 100 2.61 -12.26 -0.05
CA PRO A 100 2.31 -11.39 -1.20
C PRO A 100 2.73 -9.94 -1.01
N GLU A 101 2.49 -9.38 0.17
CA GLU A 101 2.87 -8.02 0.54
C GLU A 101 4.39 -7.81 0.54
N ARG A 102 5.15 -8.79 1.05
CA ARG A 102 6.62 -8.72 1.10
C ARG A 102 7.21 -8.91 -0.30
N CYS A 103 6.59 -9.77 -1.12
CA CYS A 103 6.96 -9.95 -2.53
C CYS A 103 6.66 -8.69 -3.36
N LEU A 104 5.50 -8.06 -3.18
CA LEU A 104 5.18 -6.78 -3.82
C LEU A 104 6.18 -5.70 -3.44
N ALA A 105 6.57 -5.64 -2.17
CA ALA A 105 7.59 -4.70 -1.74
C ALA A 105 8.95 -4.96 -2.38
N ALA A 106 9.41 -6.21 -2.40
CA ALA A 106 10.67 -6.59 -3.06
C ALA A 106 10.64 -6.33 -4.57
N GLU A 107 9.46 -6.39 -5.19
CA GLU A 107 9.26 -6.06 -6.60
C GLU A 107 9.23 -4.55 -6.85
N LEU A 108 8.59 -3.77 -5.98
CA LEU A 108 8.28 -2.38 -6.27
C LEU A 108 9.25 -1.37 -5.66
N VAL A 109 9.94 -1.71 -4.57
CA VAL A 109 10.68 -0.78 -3.71
C VAL A 109 12.07 -1.32 -3.42
N ALA A 110 13.09 -0.45 -3.46
CA ALA A 110 14.44 -0.81 -3.03
C ALA A 110 14.55 -0.81 -1.50
N ASP A 111 15.39 -1.70 -0.93
CA ASP A 111 15.46 -1.92 0.52
C ASP A 111 15.76 -0.66 1.37
N ASP A 112 16.42 0.35 0.80
CA ASP A 112 16.81 1.60 1.46
C ASP A 112 15.93 2.81 1.10
N GLU A 113 14.90 2.61 0.28
CA GLU A 113 14.04 3.70 -0.16
C GLU A 113 13.02 4.07 0.93
N PRO A 114 12.85 5.36 1.29
CA PRO A 114 11.88 5.77 2.32
C PRO A 114 10.45 5.73 1.74
N ILE A 115 9.99 4.52 1.45
CA ILE A 115 8.63 4.21 0.99
C ILE A 115 7.98 3.28 2.01
N HIS A 116 6.75 3.62 2.36
CA HIS A 116 5.87 2.73 3.08
C HIS A 116 4.82 2.15 2.13
N LEU A 117 4.69 0.82 2.11
CA LEU A 117 3.62 0.13 1.41
C LEU A 117 2.59 -0.42 2.42
N GLU A 118 1.34 0.04 2.28
CA GLU A 118 0.17 -0.65 2.83
C GLU A 118 -0.41 -1.55 1.74
N VAL A 119 -0.48 -2.86 1.99
CA VAL A 119 -0.98 -3.84 1.02
C VAL A 119 -2.18 -4.57 1.61
N CYS A 120 -3.30 -4.56 0.90
CA CYS A 120 -4.54 -5.17 1.38
C CYS A 120 -5.39 -5.71 0.22
N ASN A 121 -6.30 -6.64 0.51
CA ASN A 121 -7.29 -7.13 -0.45
C ASN A 121 -8.55 -6.24 -0.58
N ALA A 122 -8.82 -5.41 0.42
CA ALA A 122 -9.89 -4.41 0.37
C ALA A 122 -9.45 -3.17 -0.41
N SER A 123 -10.42 -2.51 -1.08
CA SER A 123 -10.19 -1.19 -1.70
C SER A 123 -9.68 -0.19 -0.67
N PHE A 124 -8.96 0.84 -1.11
CA PHE A 124 -8.43 1.87 -0.19
C PHE A 124 -9.54 2.45 0.70
N GLU A 125 -10.63 2.90 0.09
CA GLU A 125 -11.72 3.53 0.83
C GLU A 125 -12.43 2.57 1.80
N ASP A 126 -12.63 1.31 1.41
CA ASP A 126 -13.27 0.33 2.29
C ASP A 126 -12.38 0.00 3.47
N ASN A 127 -11.07 -0.16 3.26
CA ASN A 127 -10.13 -0.42 4.33
C ASN A 127 -10.03 0.76 5.30
N VAL A 128 -10.00 1.99 4.78
CA VAL A 128 -10.10 3.21 5.61
C VAL A 128 -11.33 3.16 6.52
N ARG A 129 -12.52 2.84 5.97
CA ARG A 129 -13.77 2.73 6.74
C ARG A 129 -13.74 1.60 7.76
N GLN A 130 -13.25 0.43 7.37
CA GLN A 130 -13.19 -0.76 8.21
C GLN A 130 -12.20 -0.61 9.36
N ARG A 131 -10.98 -0.12 9.10
CA ARG A 131 -9.97 0.16 10.13
C ARG A 131 -10.45 1.24 11.08
N LEU A 132 -11.09 2.30 10.60
CA LEU A 132 -11.70 3.31 11.48
C LEU A 132 -12.76 2.69 12.40
N LYS A 133 -13.71 1.93 11.84
CA LYS A 133 -14.74 1.25 12.64
C LYS A 133 -14.13 0.30 13.67
N GLY A 134 -13.14 -0.49 13.26
CA GLY A 134 -12.43 -1.44 14.13
C GLY A 134 -11.62 -0.75 15.22
N ALA A 135 -11.01 0.40 14.92
CA ALA A 135 -10.27 1.21 15.88
C ALA A 135 -11.20 1.84 16.93
N ILE A 136 -12.34 2.39 16.52
CA ILE A 136 -13.36 2.93 17.44
C ILE A 136 -13.86 1.85 18.39
N ALA A 137 -14.15 0.65 17.87
CA ALA A 137 -14.65 -0.46 18.68
C ALA A 137 -13.65 -0.97 19.73
N ARG A 138 -12.35 -0.73 19.52
CA ARG A 138 -11.25 -1.28 20.34
C ARG A 138 -10.38 -0.22 21.02
N ASP A 139 -10.70 1.06 20.83
CA ASP A 139 -9.87 2.19 21.26
C ASP A 139 -8.43 2.12 20.71
N ALA A 140 -8.28 1.65 19.46
CA ALA A 140 -7.01 1.30 18.83
C ALA A 140 -6.65 2.25 17.67
N TYR A 141 -6.62 3.55 17.92
CA TYR A 141 -6.52 4.56 16.86
C TYR A 141 -5.20 4.58 16.06
N ALA A 142 -4.14 3.91 16.53
CA ALA A 142 -2.91 3.71 15.76
C ALA A 142 -3.10 2.75 14.56
N GLU A 143 -4.24 2.05 14.49
CA GLU A 143 -4.57 1.18 13.36
C GLU A 143 -5.33 1.90 12.24
N VAL A 144 -5.77 3.15 12.46
CA VAL A 144 -6.50 3.93 11.46
C VAL A 144 -5.59 4.21 10.25
N LEU A 145 -6.19 4.27 9.05
CA LEU A 145 -5.51 4.74 7.85
C LEU A 145 -5.95 6.18 7.56
N ASP A 146 -5.03 7.06 7.16
CA ASP A 146 -5.37 8.44 6.81
C ASP A 146 -6.32 8.46 5.60
N PRO A 147 -7.55 8.98 5.74
CA PRO A 147 -8.54 8.94 4.66
C PRO A 147 -8.22 9.88 3.48
N ARG A 148 -7.20 10.75 3.60
CA ARG A 148 -6.84 11.75 2.59
C ARG A 148 -5.89 11.17 1.56
N GLY A 149 -6.38 10.16 0.82
CA GLY A 149 -5.65 9.52 -0.28
C GLY A 149 -5.95 10.14 -1.64
N VAL A 150 -5.06 9.86 -2.61
CA VAL A 150 -5.18 10.24 -4.01
C VAL A 150 -5.05 8.98 -4.85
N CYS A 151 -6.10 8.64 -5.60
CA CYS A 151 -6.07 7.50 -6.52
C CYS A 151 -5.18 7.85 -7.72
N LEU A 152 -4.22 7.00 -8.03
CA LEU A 152 -3.30 7.21 -9.16
C LEU A 152 -3.57 6.24 -10.30
N TRP A 153 -4.07 5.06 -9.95
CA TRP A 153 -4.34 3.99 -10.89
C TRP A 153 -5.41 3.06 -10.31
N ILE A 154 -6.37 2.65 -11.15
CA ILE A 154 -7.40 1.67 -10.82
C ILE A 154 -7.75 0.83 -12.05
N ASP A 155 -7.73 -0.49 -11.89
CA ASP A 155 -8.18 -1.48 -12.89
C ASP A 155 -7.72 -1.17 -14.33
N GLY A 156 -6.42 -0.93 -14.51
CA GLY A 156 -5.81 -0.65 -15.83
C GLY A 156 -5.93 0.80 -16.30
N THR A 157 -6.49 1.69 -15.50
CA THR A 157 -6.67 3.11 -15.84
C THR A 157 -5.84 3.99 -14.92
N ARG A 158 -4.89 4.72 -15.50
CA ARG A 158 -4.09 5.74 -14.82
C ARG A 158 -4.82 7.09 -14.80
N ASP A 159 -4.67 7.84 -13.70
CA ASP A 159 -5.17 9.22 -13.56
C ASP A 159 -4.03 10.23 -13.69
N ASP A 160 -3.77 10.70 -14.92
CA ASP A 160 -2.72 11.69 -15.19
C ASP A 160 -3.01 13.07 -14.55
N GLU A 161 -4.29 13.44 -14.39
CA GLU A 161 -4.67 14.68 -13.72
C GLU A 161 -4.33 14.63 -12.22
N ALA A 162 -4.52 13.48 -11.57
CA ALA A 162 -4.09 13.28 -10.19
C ALA A 162 -2.58 13.48 -10.03
N PHE A 163 -1.76 13.01 -10.97
CA PHE A 163 -0.31 13.26 -10.97
C PHE A 163 0.00 14.74 -11.09
N ASP A 164 -0.64 15.47 -12.01
CA ASP A 164 -0.41 16.91 -12.17
C ASP A 164 -0.81 17.70 -10.92
N ARG A 165 -1.95 17.35 -10.31
CA ARG A 165 -2.40 17.97 -9.06
C ARG A 165 -1.47 17.69 -7.87
N LEU A 166 -0.86 16.50 -7.83
CA LEU A 166 0.19 16.19 -6.86
C LEU A 166 1.44 17.04 -7.10
N ARG A 167 1.89 17.22 -8.35
CA ARG A 167 3.05 18.08 -8.67
C ARG A 167 2.81 19.53 -8.27
N GLU A 168 1.61 20.04 -8.50
CA GLU A 168 1.21 21.41 -8.17
C GLU A 168 0.88 21.62 -6.68
N ALA A 169 0.75 20.54 -5.90
CA ALA A 169 0.20 20.57 -4.55
C ALA A 169 -1.18 21.27 -4.48
N SER A 170 -2.04 21.04 -5.49
CA SER A 170 -3.32 21.74 -5.68
C SER A 170 -4.54 20.98 -5.16
N LEU A 171 -4.33 19.92 -4.37
CA LEU A 171 -5.40 19.14 -3.75
C LEU A 171 -5.99 19.88 -2.54
N ALA A 172 -7.28 20.21 -2.64
CA ALA A 172 -8.03 20.80 -1.53
C ALA A 172 -8.48 19.73 -0.53
N MET A 173 -7.56 19.21 0.27
CA MET A 173 -7.85 18.20 1.28
C MET A 173 -8.47 18.82 2.54
N PRO A 174 -9.50 18.19 3.15
CA PRO A 174 -9.99 18.58 4.46
C PRO A 174 -8.91 18.37 5.55
N THR A 175 -9.13 18.98 6.72
CA THR A 175 -8.32 18.62 7.90
C THR A 175 -8.51 17.16 8.26
N LEU A 176 -7.51 16.52 8.90
CA LEU A 176 -7.62 15.11 9.28
C LEU A 176 -8.85 14.79 10.15
N PRO A 177 -9.18 15.56 11.21
CA PRO A 177 -10.41 15.33 11.96
C PRO A 177 -11.67 15.48 11.09
N ALA A 178 -11.72 16.48 10.20
CA ALA A 178 -12.87 16.65 9.31
C ALA A 178 -13.02 15.47 8.35
N ALA A 179 -11.92 14.95 7.79
CA ALA A 179 -11.91 13.78 6.92
C ALA A 179 -12.40 12.52 7.66
N ILE A 180 -11.97 12.32 8.90
CA ILE A 180 -12.42 11.21 9.76
C ILE A 180 -13.91 11.38 10.13
N GLY A 181 -14.35 12.61 10.42
CA GLY A 181 -15.75 12.92 10.69
C GLY A 181 -16.67 12.67 9.48
N MET A 182 -16.21 12.94 8.26
CA MET A 182 -16.92 12.59 7.02
C MET A 182 -17.15 11.09 6.85
N LEU A 183 -16.35 10.25 7.52
CA LEU A 183 -16.55 8.78 7.57
C LEU A 183 -17.50 8.32 8.68
N GLY A 184 -18.09 9.27 9.42
CA GLY A 184 -19.12 9.00 10.43
C GLY A 184 -18.59 8.88 11.86
N ALA A 185 -17.34 9.27 12.14
CA ALA A 185 -16.86 9.41 13.50
C ALA A 185 -17.40 10.71 14.14
N ASP A 186 -17.77 10.64 15.42
CA ASP A 186 -18.11 11.83 16.20
C ASP A 186 -16.87 12.72 16.41
N GLU A 187 -17.09 14.00 16.69
CA GLU A 187 -16.03 15.02 16.75
C GLU A 187 -14.89 14.67 17.70
N ASP A 188 -15.20 14.18 18.91
CA ASP A 188 -14.20 13.80 19.91
C ASP A 188 -13.33 12.63 19.41
N VAL A 189 -13.97 11.61 18.85
CA VAL A 189 -13.31 10.43 18.26
C VAL A 189 -12.43 10.83 17.07
N ALA A 190 -12.94 11.71 16.21
CA ALA A 190 -12.20 12.18 15.05
C ALA A 190 -10.95 12.98 15.45
N ASN A 191 -11.04 13.80 16.48
CA ASN A 191 -9.90 14.54 17.03
C ASN A 191 -8.87 13.60 17.68
N GLU A 192 -9.32 12.61 18.44
CA GLU A 192 -8.45 11.63 19.08
C GLU A 192 -7.70 10.76 18.05
N ALA A 193 -8.43 10.21 17.08
CA ALA A 193 -7.85 9.44 15.99
C ALA A 193 -6.85 10.26 15.17
N ALA A 194 -7.20 11.51 14.84
CA ALA A 194 -6.28 12.42 14.16
C ALA A 194 -5.01 12.71 14.99
N ALA A 195 -5.12 12.82 16.31
CA ALA A 195 -3.97 13.02 17.17
C ALA A 195 -3.07 11.76 17.23
N ALA A 196 -3.66 10.57 17.25
CA ALA A 196 -2.91 9.31 17.18
C ALA A 196 -2.13 9.17 15.87
N LEU A 197 -2.78 9.43 14.73
CA LEU A 197 -2.14 9.40 13.41
C LEU A 197 -0.99 10.40 13.29
N LYS A 198 -1.16 11.64 13.79
CA LYS A 198 -0.09 12.65 13.80
C LYS A 198 1.12 12.19 14.62
N ARG A 199 0.90 11.57 15.79
CA ARG A 199 1.99 11.03 16.62
C ARG A 199 2.72 9.88 15.92
N GLN A 200 1.97 8.97 15.29
CA GLN A 200 2.54 7.85 14.55
C GLN A 200 3.38 8.33 13.37
N ARG A 201 2.86 9.25 12.58
CA ARG A 201 3.57 9.84 11.44
C ARG A 201 4.87 10.53 11.87
N ALA A 202 4.88 11.23 13.00
CA ALA A 202 6.09 11.86 13.53
C ALA A 202 7.15 10.88 14.04
N ALA A 203 6.77 9.62 14.32
CA ALA A 203 7.69 8.57 14.78
C ALA A 203 8.11 7.61 13.65
N GLN A 204 7.56 7.79 12.45
CA GLN A 204 7.77 6.89 11.32
C GLN A 204 8.96 7.35 10.48
N GLU A 205 9.97 6.48 10.36
CA GLU A 205 11.18 6.70 9.57
C GLU A 205 11.47 5.47 8.71
N GLY A 206 12.07 5.68 7.54
CA GLY A 206 12.59 4.61 6.68
C GLY A 206 11.55 3.78 5.91
N ALA A 207 12.04 2.75 5.22
CA ALA A 207 11.24 1.81 4.44
C ALA A 207 10.40 0.90 5.35
N SER A 208 9.15 0.63 5.00
CA SER A 208 8.35 -0.37 5.73
C SER A 208 7.21 -0.93 4.91
N VAL A 209 6.81 -2.17 5.22
CA VAL A 209 5.69 -2.85 4.55
C VAL A 209 4.73 -3.32 5.61
N ARG A 210 3.45 -2.99 5.44
CA ARG A 210 2.36 -3.54 6.27
C ARG A 210 1.38 -4.25 5.36
N GLY A 211 1.32 -5.57 5.52
CA GLY A 211 0.26 -6.38 4.94
C GLY A 211 -0.92 -6.48 5.89
N ASP A 212 -2.11 -6.45 5.33
CA ASP A 212 -3.34 -6.80 6.03
C ASP A 212 -4.19 -7.69 5.13
N MET A 213 -4.98 -8.56 5.74
CA MET A 213 -6.02 -9.31 5.05
C MET A 213 -7.32 -9.09 5.81
N VAL A 214 -8.28 -8.48 5.13
CA VAL A 214 -9.64 -8.30 5.62
C VAL A 214 -10.50 -9.50 5.21
#